data_AF-A0A925ZGJ9-F1
#
_entry.id   AF-A0A925ZGJ9-F1
#
_cell.length_a   1.000
_cell.length_b   1.000
_cell.length_c   1.000
_cell.angle_alpha   90.00
_cell.angle_beta   90.00
_cell.angle_gamma   90.00
#
_symmetry.space_group_name_H-M   'P 1'
#
loop_
_entity.id
_entity.type
_entity.pdbx_description
1 polymer ?
#
loop_
_entity_poly.entity_id
_entity_poly.type
_entity_poly.pdbx_seq_one_letter_code
_entity_poly.pdbx_strand_id
1 'polypeptide(L)' 'QVFEIGLLRRAYAQPNLDGATDDASLVERLGEPVYTVEGDVRNIKITRPADLKLMRAILGVQAPAERPVHKRF' A
#
# COMPACT_ATOMS: atom_id res chain seq x y z
N GLN A 1 -1.32 -3.94 -6.90
CA GLN A 1 -2.15 -3.66 -8.10
C GLN A 1 -1.24 -3.62 -9.30
N VAL A 2 -1.73 -4.00 -10.48
CA VAL A 2 -0.94 -4.02 -11.72
C VAL A 2 -1.85 -3.52 -12.85
N PHE A 3 -1.37 -2.55 -13.61
CA PHE A 3 -2.08 -1.96 -14.74
C PHE A 3 -1.12 -1.69 -15.89
N GLU A 4 -1.63 -1.74 -17.12
CA GLU A 4 -0.91 -1.25 -18.29
C GLU A 4 -0.63 0.25 -18.13
N ILE A 5 0.59 0.68 -18.44
CA ILE A 5 1.02 2.07 -18.21
C ILE A 5 0.16 3.08 -18.98
N GLY A 6 -0.28 2.72 -20.19
CA GLY A 6 -1.16 3.56 -21.00
C GLY A 6 -2.54 3.74 -20.37
N LEU A 7 -3.12 2.67 -19.83
CA LEU A 7 -4.39 2.70 -19.11
C LEU A 7 -4.28 3.55 -17.85
N LEU A 8 -3.24 3.32 -17.04
CA LEU A 8 -3.05 4.05 -15.80
C LEU A 8 -2.87 5.55 -16.07
N ARG A 9 -2.09 5.93 -17.09
CA ARG A 9 -1.95 7.33 -17.50
C ARG A 9 -3.28 7.97 -17.90
N ARG A 10 -4.15 7.27 -18.64
CA ARG A 10 -5.51 7.76 -18.95
C ARG A 10 -6.33 7.95 -17.68
N ALA A 11 -6.28 6.98 -16.77
CA ALA A 11 -7.01 7.02 -15.51
C ALA A 11 -6.59 8.25 -14.66
N TYR A 12 -5.30 8.59 -14.62
CA TYR A 12 -4.80 9.79 -13.92
C TYR A 12 -5.00 11.11 -14.65
N ALA A 13 -5.32 11.09 -15.96
CA ALA A 13 -5.60 12.29 -16.74
C ALA A 13 -7.06 12.78 -16.60
N GLN A 14 -7.89 12.07 -15.82
CA GLN A 14 -9.26 12.47 -15.53
C GLN A 14 -9.30 13.83 -14.81
N PRO A 15 -10.30 14.68 -15.09
CA PRO A 15 -10.36 16.05 -14.56
C PRO A 15 -10.57 16.13 -13.04
N ASN A 16 -11.04 15.05 -12.41
CA ASN A 16 -11.27 14.98 -10.97
C ASN A 16 -10.78 13.65 -10.39
N LEU A 17 -9.79 13.72 -9.50
CA LEU A 17 -9.24 12.56 -8.78
C LEU A 17 -9.78 12.44 -7.35
N ASP A 18 -10.63 13.37 -6.90
CA ASP A 18 -11.10 13.44 -5.53
C ASP A 18 -11.83 12.15 -5.12
N GLY A 19 -11.55 11.71 -3.89
CA GLY A 19 -12.11 10.49 -3.32
C GLY A 19 -11.62 9.18 -3.95
N ALA A 20 -10.67 9.22 -4.90
CA ALA A 20 -9.97 8.01 -5.31
C ALA A 20 -9.02 7.59 -4.18
N THR A 21 -9.11 6.33 -3.76
CA THR A 21 -8.32 5.78 -2.65
C THR A 21 -7.19 4.89 -3.13
N ASP A 22 -7.29 4.40 -4.37
CA ASP A 22 -6.31 3.55 -5.03
C ASP A 22 -6.39 3.65 -6.57
N ASP A 23 -5.44 3.01 -7.24
CA ASP A 23 -5.32 2.99 -8.70
C ASP A 23 -6.53 2.29 -9.38
N ALA A 24 -7.06 1.23 -8.75
CA ALA A 24 -8.22 0.50 -9.27
C ALA A 24 -9.46 1.39 -9.37
N SER A 25 -9.75 2.20 -8.35
CA SER A 25 -10.89 3.11 -8.34
C SER A 25 -10.81 4.16 -9.46
N LEU A 26 -9.60 4.59 -9.84
CA LEU A 26 -9.41 5.49 -10.98
C LEU A 26 -9.69 4.78 -12.31
N VAL A 27 -9.27 3.52 -12.44
CA VAL A 27 -9.52 2.70 -13.63
C VAL A 27 -11.01 2.36 -13.78
N GLU A 28 -11.70 2.02 -12.69
CA GLU A 28 -13.16 1.78 -12.69
C GLU A 28 -13.95 3.03 -13.11
N ARG A 29 -13.54 4.23 -12.66
CA ARG A 29 -14.15 5.50 -13.06
C ARG A 29 -14.02 5.78 -14.56
N LEU A 30 -12.96 5.26 -15.20
CA LEU A 30 -12.78 5.33 -16.65
C LEU A 30 -13.74 4.40 -17.41
N GLY A 31 -14.52 3.57 -16.71
CA GLY A 31 -15.41 2.56 -17.29
C GLY A 31 -14.69 1.28 -17.70
N GLU A 32 -13.42 1.13 -17.32
CA GLU A 32 -12.59 -0.01 -17.66
C GLU A 32 -12.75 -1.11 -16.60
N PRO A 33 -12.75 -2.40 -17.00
CA PRO A 33 -12.95 -3.49 -16.05
C PRO A 33 -11.74 -3.64 -15.12
N VAL A 34 -12.01 -3.89 -13.84
CA VAL A 34 -11.01 -4.29 -12.86
C VAL A 34 -11.34 -5.71 -12.37
N TYR A 35 -10.31 -6.55 -12.28
CA TYR A 35 -10.42 -7.90 -11.79
C TYR A 35 -9.62 -8.05 -10.50
N THR A 36 -10.22 -8.73 -9.52
CA THR A 36 -9.54 -9.06 -8.27
C THR A 36 -8.91 -10.45 -8.35
N VAL A 37 -7.82 -10.63 -7.62
CA VAL A 37 -7.18 -11.92 -7.38
C VAL A 37 -7.05 -12.12 -5.88
N GLU A 38 -7.09 -13.36 -5.42
CA GLU A 38 -6.94 -13.67 -4.00
C GLU A 38 -5.58 -13.15 -3.51
N GLY A 39 -5.62 -12.35 -2.45
CA GLY A 39 -4.44 -11.74 -1.85
C GLY A 39 -3.89 -12.58 -0.71
N ASP A 40 -2.61 -12.39 -0.38
CA ASP A 40 -2.04 -12.92 0.86
C ASP A 40 -2.41 -12.00 2.03
N VAL A 41 -3.02 -12.55 3.08
CA VAL A 41 -3.37 -11.82 4.32
C VAL A 41 -2.15 -11.19 5.01
N ARG A 42 -0.94 -11.67 4.71
CA ARG A 42 0.33 -11.11 5.19
C ARG A 42 0.75 -9.85 4.46
N ASN A 43 0.14 -9.52 3.31
CA ASN A 43 0.37 -8.27 2.57
C ASN A 43 -0.33 -7.09 3.25
N ILE A 44 0.05 -6.82 4.50
CA ILE A 44 -0.57 -5.81 5.34
C ILE A 44 -0.03 -4.41 5.01
N LYS A 45 -0.91 -3.42 5.07
CA LYS A 45 -0.51 -2.01 5.09
C LYS A 45 -0.11 -1.62 6.51
N ILE A 46 1.15 -1.22 6.71
CA ILE A 46 1.62 -0.68 7.98
C ILE A 46 1.08 0.75 8.10
N THR A 47 0.13 0.96 9.01
CA THR A 47 -0.54 2.26 9.23
C THR A 47 -0.48 2.72 10.68
N ARG A 48 -0.18 1.82 11.63
CA ARG A 48 -0.10 2.09 13.06
C ARG A 48 1.20 1.51 13.63
N PRO A 49 1.75 2.09 14.71
CA PRO A 49 2.95 1.53 15.37
C PRO A 49 2.80 0.07 15.79
N ALA A 50 1.59 -0.37 16.15
CA ALA A 50 1.29 -1.74 16.53
C ALA A 50 1.50 -2.75 15.38
N ASP A 51 1.30 -2.33 14.12
CA ASP A 51 1.44 -3.19 12.94
C ASP A 51 2.90 -3.68 12.78
N LEU A 52 3.87 -2.91 13.27
CA LEU A 52 5.28 -3.29 13.24
C LEU A 52 5.58 -4.56 14.05
N LYS A 53 4.82 -4.83 15.12
CA LYS A 53 4.96 -6.05 15.90
C LYS A 53 4.53 -7.27 15.08
N LEU A 54 3.40 -7.16 14.38
CA LEU A 54 2.89 -8.20 13.48
C LEU A 54 3.85 -8.42 12.31
N MET A 55 4.31 -7.35 11.66
CA MET A 55 5.24 -7.44 10.53
C MET A 55 6.55 -8.13 10.93
N ARG A 56 7.09 -7.80 12.12
CA ARG A 56 8.29 -8.46 12.65
C ARG A 56 8.10 -9.96 12.85
N ALA A 57 6.95 -10.37 13.38
CA ALA A 57 6.61 -11.78 13.53
C ALA A 57 6.49 -12.50 12.17
N ILE A 58 5.88 -11.85 11.16
CA ILE A 58 5.77 -12.39 9.80
C ILE A 58 7.15 -12.55 9.15
N LEU A 59 8.07 -11.58 9.32
CA LEU A 59 9.41 -11.61 8.74
C LEU A 59 10.43 -12.43 9.54
N GLY A 60 10.09 -12.88 10.76
CA GLY A 60 11.04 -13.55 11.65
C GLY A 60 12.18 -12.65 12.14
N VAL A 61 11.99 -11.33 12.16
CA VAL A 61 13.03 -10.36 12.54
C VAL A 61 12.77 -9.78 13.93
N GLN A 62 13.83 -9.70 14.75
CA GLN A 62 13.76 -9.11 16.08
C GLN A 62 13.72 -7.57 16.01
N ALA A 63 13.13 -6.95 17.04
CA ALA A 63 13.24 -5.50 17.17
C ALA A 63 14.73 -5.11 17.33
N PRO A 64 15.19 -4.03 16.69
CA PRO A 64 16.53 -3.52 16.95
C PRO A 64 16.67 -3.23 18.45
N ALA A 65 17.84 -3.53 19.01
CA ALA A 65 18.16 -3.18 20.40
C ALA A 65 17.87 -1.68 20.61
N GLU A 66 17.21 -1.34 21.72
CA GLU A 66 16.93 0.06 22.04
C GLU A 66 18.23 0.85 22.01
N ARG A 67 18.29 1.88 21.15
CA ARG A 67 19.42 2.80 21.15
C ARG A 67 19.44 3.47 22.53
N PRO A 68 20.55 3.41 23.27
CA PRO A 68 20.64 4.06 24.57
C PRO A 68 20.31 5.54 24.43
N VAL A 69 19.53 6.07 25.37
CA VAL A 69 19.07 7.47 25.35
C VAL A 69 20.24 8.46 25.20
N HIS A 70 21.43 8.11 25.69
CA HIS A 70 22.65 8.92 25.60
C HIS A 70 23.32 8.94 24.22
N LYS A 71 22.82 8.21 23.21
CA LYS A 71 23.34 8.21 21.82
C LYS A 71 22.36 8.84 20.83
N ARG A 72 21.45 9.70 21.32
CA ARG A 72 20.45 10.39 20.49
C ARG A 72 20.89 11.77 19.95
N PHE A 73 22.16 12.14 20.14
CA PHE A 73 22.79 13.32 19.55
C PHE A 73 24.03 12.91 18.77
#